data_AF-A0A522EEN9-F1
#
_entry.id   AF-A0A522EEN9-F1
#
_cell.length_a   1.000
_cell.length_b   1.000
_cell.length_c   1.000
_cell.angle_alpha   90.00
_cell.angle_beta   90.00
_cell.angle_gamma   90.00
#
_symmetry.space_group_name_H-M   'P 1'
#
loop_
_entity.id
_entity.type
_entity.pdbx_description
1 polymer ?
#
loop_
_entity_poly.entity_id
_entity_poly.type
_entity_poly.pdbx_seq_one_letter_code
_entity_poly.pdbx_strand_id
1 'polypeptide(L)'
;MASVSELRAEIARLKRGQKNLASRLEGLQSAQIEQIVKTTIEKLSQKKDPVKAELLWRLRRTRREFVYKKILDIASNGPKDLAEIKYFIVDQGNYCSKPTFYRYIQHLQSTGRLNLMRAQNRVVAAKR
;
A
#
# COMPACT_ATOMS: atom_id res chain seq x y z
N MET A 1 -24.09 47.53 -54.46
CA MET A 1 -25.17 46.97 -53.60
C MET A 1 -25.09 45.46 -53.74
N ALA A 2 -24.76 44.73 -52.68
CA ALA A 2 -24.79 43.26 -52.74
C ALA A 2 -26.23 42.80 -53.02
N SER A 3 -26.39 41.81 -53.88
CA SER A 3 -27.71 41.25 -54.19
C SER A 3 -28.27 40.53 -52.97
N VAL A 4 -29.61 40.49 -52.85
CA VAL A 4 -30.29 39.77 -51.78
C VAL A 4 -29.90 38.29 -51.75
N SER A 5 -29.58 37.69 -52.90
CA SER A 5 -29.06 36.33 -53.01
C SER A 5 -27.67 36.17 -52.38
N GLU A 6 -26.76 37.12 -52.59
CA GLU A 6 -25.42 37.11 -51.97
C GLU A 6 -25.51 37.23 -50.45
N LEU A 7 -26.37 38.13 -49.95
CA LEU A 7 -26.60 38.29 -48.51
C LEU A 7 -27.20 37.01 -47.87
N ARG A 8 -28.12 36.33 -48.56
CA ARG A 8 -28.68 35.05 -48.09
C ARG A 8 -27.64 33.93 -48.06
N ALA A 9 -26.77 33.86 -49.07
CA ALA A 9 -25.67 32.90 -49.12
C ALA A 9 -24.67 33.15 -47.98
N GLU A 10 -24.36 34.41 -47.69
CA GLU A 10 -23.47 34.80 -46.61
C GLU A 10 -24.06 34.49 -45.22
N ILE A 11 -25.35 34.78 -45.00
CA ILE A 11 -26.05 34.39 -43.77
C ILE A 11 -26.03 32.87 -43.58
N ALA A 12 -26.25 32.09 -44.65
CA ALA A 12 -26.18 30.63 -44.57
C ALA A 12 -24.76 30.15 -44.24
N ARG A 13 -23.73 30.80 -44.80
CA ARG A 13 -22.32 30.51 -44.49
C ARG A 13 -22.00 30.80 -43.03
N LEU A 14 -22.39 31.98 -42.52
CA LEU A 14 -22.16 32.38 -41.14
C LEU A 14 -22.89 31.47 -40.14
N LYS A 15 -24.14 31.10 -40.41
CA LYS A 15 -24.90 30.15 -39.58
C LYS A 15 -24.23 28.77 -39.50
N ARG A 16 -23.69 28.27 -40.61
CA ARG A 16 -22.90 27.02 -40.61
C ARG A 16 -21.62 27.15 -39.80
N GLY A 17 -20.90 28.27 -39.94
CA GLY A 17 -19.71 28.57 -39.15
C GLY A 17 -20.01 28.61 -37.65
N GLN A 18 -21.09 29.29 -37.26
CA GLN A 18 -21.53 29.38 -35.87
C GLN A 18 -21.88 28.00 -35.29
N LYS A 19 -22.59 27.15 -36.04
CA LYS A 19 -22.92 25.79 -35.61
C LYS A 19 -21.66 24.93 -35.40
N ASN A 20 -20.68 25.05 -36.30
CA ASN A 20 -19.42 24.32 -36.19
C ASN A 20 -18.54 24.81 -35.03
N LEU A 21 -18.58 26.10 -34.71
CA LEU A 21 -17.87 26.64 -33.55
C LEU A 21 -18.53 26.18 -32.25
N ALA A 22 -19.86 26.16 -32.18
CA ALA A 22 -20.59 25.67 -31.01
C ALA A 22 -20.24 24.20 -30.69
N SER A 23 -20.27 23.32 -31.70
CA SER A 23 -19.93 21.90 -31.48
C SER A 23 -18.47 21.68 -31.06
N ARG A 24 -17.53 22.49 -31.58
CA ARG A 24 -16.13 22.46 -31.14
C ARG A 24 -15.97 22.92 -29.70
N LEU A 25 -16.74 23.93 -29.28
CA LEU A 25 -16.69 24.48 -27.93
C LEU A 25 -17.23 23.47 -26.91
N GLU A 26 -18.34 22.78 -27.23
CA GLU A 26 -18.87 21.68 -26.42
C GLU A 26 -17.87 20.51 -26.29
N GLY A 27 -17.20 20.15 -27.38
CA GLY A 27 -16.17 19.11 -27.38
C GLY A 27 -14.96 19.46 -26.49
N LEU A 28 -14.48 20.70 -26.57
CA LEU A 28 -13.37 21.19 -25.75
C LEU A 28 -13.73 21.27 -24.26
N GLN A 29 -14.94 21.74 -23.93
CA GLN A 29 -15.42 21.79 -22.55
C GLN A 29 -15.52 20.38 -21.94
N SER A 30 -16.06 19.41 -22.69
CA SER A 30 -16.16 18.02 -22.25
C SER A 30 -14.79 17.42 -21.96
N ALA A 31 -13.83 17.59 -22.88
CA ALA A 31 -12.47 17.08 -22.70
C ALA A 31 -11.74 17.74 -21.51
N GLN A 32 -11.96 19.04 -21.29
CA GLN A 32 -11.36 19.76 -20.17
C GLN A 32 -11.93 19.31 -18.82
N ILE A 33 -13.25 19.06 -18.75
CA ILE A 33 -13.91 18.51 -17.55
C ILE A 33 -13.38 17.12 -17.26
N GLU A 34 -13.28 16.24 -18.26
CA GLU A 34 -12.75 14.88 -18.09
C GLU A 34 -11.33 14.91 -17.53
N GLN A 35 -10.47 15.79 -18.07
CA GLN A 35 -9.10 15.93 -17.59
C GLN A 35 -9.01 16.46 -16.15
N ILE A 36 -9.86 17.43 -15.78
CA ILE A 36 -9.93 17.95 -14.41
C ILE A 36 -10.41 16.86 -13.44
N VAL A 37 -11.45 16.11 -13.82
CA VAL A 37 -11.99 15.01 -13.02
C VAL A 37 -10.93 13.94 -12.81
N LYS A 38 -10.26 13.49 -13.88
CA LYS A 38 -9.19 12.49 -13.81
C LYS A 38 -8.05 12.93 -12.90
N THR A 39 -7.56 14.16 -13.09
CA THR A 39 -6.48 14.73 -12.26
C THR A 39 -6.89 14.85 -10.80
N THR A 40 -8.14 15.20 -10.52
CA THR A 40 -8.66 15.35 -9.14
C THR A 40 -8.79 13.99 -8.46
N ILE A 41 -9.33 12.98 -9.16
CA ILE A 41 -9.43 11.61 -8.66
C ILE A 41 -8.04 11.05 -8.36
N GLU A 42 -7.07 11.20 -9.26
CA GLU A 42 -5.69 10.74 -9.06
C GLU A 42 -5.05 11.40 -7.82
N LYS A 43 -5.25 12.71 -7.62
CA LYS A 43 -4.76 13.43 -6.43
C LYS A 43 -5.44 12.97 -5.14
N LEU A 44 -6.73 12.63 -5.18
CA LEU A 44 -7.47 12.11 -4.03
C LEU A 44 -7.03 10.67 -3.68
N SER A 45 -6.76 9.82 -4.67
CA SER A 45 -6.25 8.46 -4.46
C SER A 45 -4.81 8.43 -3.92
N GLN A 46 -4.02 9.47 -4.17
CA GLN A 46 -2.63 9.60 -3.67
C GLN A 46 -2.54 10.10 -2.22
N LYS A 47 -3.63 10.62 -1.63
CA LYS A 47 -3.64 10.98 -0.21
C LYS A 47 -3.60 9.69 0.62
N LYS A 48 -2.40 9.34 1.12
CA LYS A 48 -2.22 8.36 2.19
C LYS A 48 -3.13 8.78 3.35
N ASP A 49 -4.20 8.02 3.52
CA ASP A 49 -5.10 8.19 4.65
C ASP A 49 -4.28 8.11 5.95
N PRO A 50 -4.17 9.22 6.71
CA PRO A 50 -3.34 9.28 7.91
C PRO A 50 -3.87 8.33 8.99
N VAL A 51 -5.18 8.12 9.05
CA VAL A 51 -5.83 7.18 9.97
C VAL A 51 -5.48 5.75 9.57
N LYS A 52 -5.50 5.42 8.28
CA LYS A 52 -5.06 4.11 7.78
C LYS A 52 -3.58 3.86 8.08
N ALA A 53 -2.72 4.85 7.90
CA ALA A 53 -1.29 4.73 8.19
C ALA A 53 -1.03 4.50 9.69
N GLU A 54 -1.73 5.23 10.55
CA GLU A 54 -1.64 5.08 12.00
C GLU A 54 -2.19 3.73 12.49
N LEU A 55 -3.34 3.29 11.97
CA LEU A 55 -3.90 1.96 12.26
C LEU A 55 -2.97 0.85 11.81
N LEU A 56 -2.39 0.96 10.60
CA LEU A 56 -1.38 0.01 10.11
C LEU A 56 -0.13 -0.01 10.99
N TRP A 57 0.31 1.15 11.49
CA TRP A 57 1.46 1.23 12.39
C TRP A 57 1.16 0.56 13.74
N ARG A 58 0.00 0.85 14.34
CA ARG A 58 -0.45 0.22 15.59
C ARG A 58 -0.57 -1.29 15.40
N LEU A 59 -1.26 -1.75 14.35
CA LEU A 59 -1.41 -3.17 14.04
C LEU A 59 -0.06 -3.87 13.81
N ARG A 60 0.88 -3.23 13.10
CA ARG A 60 2.24 -3.76 12.89
C ARG A 60 3.03 -3.85 14.19
N ARG A 61 2.92 -2.84 15.06
CA ARG A 61 3.57 -2.82 16.38
C ARG A 61 3.03 -3.92 17.28
N THR A 62 1.70 -4.08 17.34
CA THR A 62 1.03 -5.16 18.07
C THR A 62 1.41 -6.53 17.51
N ARG A 63 1.49 -6.68 16.17
CA ARG A 63 1.92 -7.94 15.55
C ARG A 63 3.36 -8.30 15.91
N ARG A 64 4.29 -7.33 15.91
CA ARG A 64 5.68 -7.56 16.33
C ARG A 64 5.76 -8.01 17.78
N GLU A 65 5.09 -7.29 18.68
CA GLU A 65 5.08 -7.62 20.12
C GLU A 65 4.43 -8.98 20.38
N PHE A 66 3.35 -9.29 19.67
CA PHE A 66 2.72 -10.61 19.70
C PHE A 66 3.69 -11.71 19.26
N VAL A 67 4.39 -11.54 18.13
CA VAL A 67 5.36 -12.53 17.65
C VAL A 67 6.51 -12.71 18.65
N TYR A 68 7.01 -11.62 19.25
CA TYR A 68 8.01 -11.70 20.32
C TYR A 68 7.51 -12.51 21.52
N LYS A 69 6.28 -12.22 21.99
CA LYS A 69 5.67 -12.97 23.09
C LYS A 69 5.57 -14.46 22.75
N LYS A 70 5.08 -14.80 21.55
CA LYS A 70 4.99 -16.20 21.11
C LYS A 70 6.34 -16.91 21.02
N ILE A 71 7.37 -16.26 20.49
CA ILE A 71 8.73 -16.82 20.47
C ILE A 71 9.21 -17.12 21.90
N LEU A 72 9.02 -16.17 22.81
CA LEU A 72 9.43 -16.32 24.21
C LEU A 72 8.61 -17.37 24.95
N ASP A 73 7.31 -17.47 24.70
CA ASP A 73 6.44 -18.49 25.28
C ASP A 73 6.91 -19.89 24.86
N ILE A 74 7.20 -20.09 23.57
CA ILE A 74 7.74 -21.37 23.06
C ILE A 74 9.09 -21.68 23.71
N ALA A 75 9.98 -20.69 23.80
CA ALA A 75 11.30 -20.84 24.42
C ALA A 75 11.27 -20.94 25.96
N SER A 76 10.13 -20.67 26.60
CA SER A 76 9.93 -20.85 28.05
C SER A 76 9.54 -22.28 28.41
N ASN A 77 8.97 -23.03 27.47
CA ASN A 77 8.55 -24.43 27.66
C ASN A 77 9.72 -25.43 27.56
N GLY A 78 10.93 -24.98 27.90
CA GLY A 78 12.17 -25.74 27.79
C GLY A 78 13.05 -25.32 26.60
N PRO A 79 14.31 -25.80 26.57
CA PRO A 79 15.23 -25.55 25.46
C PRO A 79 14.64 -26.11 24.16
N LYS A 80 14.45 -25.23 23.18
CA LYS A 80 13.90 -25.58 21.86
C LYS A 80 14.90 -25.28 20.77
N ASP A 81 15.00 -26.15 19.76
CA ASP A 81 15.82 -25.85 18.59
C ASP A 81 15.22 -24.63 17.85
N LEU A 82 16.07 -23.74 17.38
CA LEU A 82 15.67 -22.57 16.60
C LEU A 82 14.87 -22.98 15.35
N ALA A 83 15.18 -24.15 14.77
CA ALA A 83 14.42 -24.72 13.68
C ALA A 83 12.99 -25.09 14.10
N GLU A 84 12.81 -25.58 15.32
CA GLU A 84 11.50 -25.93 15.88
C GLU A 84 10.67 -24.66 16.19
N ILE A 85 11.30 -23.62 16.75
CA ILE A 85 10.63 -22.32 16.94
C ILE A 85 10.24 -21.72 15.58
N LYS A 86 11.11 -21.80 14.56
CA LYS A 86 10.79 -21.36 13.20
C LYS A 86 9.58 -22.12 12.66
N TYR A 87 9.51 -23.43 12.87
CA TYR A 87 8.39 -24.25 12.42
C TYR A 87 7.07 -23.76 13.01
N PHE A 88 7.00 -23.53 14.32
CA PHE A 88 5.78 -23.03 14.96
C PHE A 88 5.42 -21.59 14.55
N ILE A 89 6.42 -20.72 14.37
CA ILE A 89 6.18 -19.29 14.14
C ILE A 89 5.91 -18.96 12.67
N VAL A 90 6.68 -19.56 11.76
CA VAL A 90 6.68 -19.24 10.33
C VAL A 90 5.86 -20.26 9.55
N ASP A 91 6.12 -21.54 9.74
CA ASP A 91 5.57 -22.58 8.86
C ASP A 91 4.12 -22.95 9.27
N GLN A 92 3.88 -23.23 10.54
CA GLN A 92 2.54 -23.57 11.08
C GLN A 92 1.70 -22.32 11.38
N GLY A 93 2.28 -21.36 12.12
CA GLY A 93 1.53 -20.20 12.61
C GLY A 93 1.40 -19.04 11.62
N ASN A 94 2.20 -19.02 10.55
CA ASN A 94 2.28 -17.94 9.56
C ASN A 94 2.30 -16.52 10.18
N TYR A 95 2.95 -16.36 11.34
CA TYR A 95 2.91 -15.11 12.09
C TYR A 95 3.82 -14.04 11.46
N CYS A 96 4.90 -14.45 10.81
CA CYS A 96 5.80 -13.57 10.06
C CYS A 96 6.57 -14.34 8.98
N SER A 97 7.20 -13.61 8.05
CA SER A 97 8.06 -14.22 7.03
C SER A 97 9.36 -14.76 7.63
N LYS A 98 9.98 -15.73 6.97
CA LYS A 98 11.29 -16.30 7.39
C LYS A 98 12.38 -15.23 7.59
N PRO A 99 12.58 -14.23 6.69
CA PRO A 99 13.53 -13.15 6.94
C PRO A 99 13.17 -12.29 8.17
N THR A 100 11.88 -11.99 8.37
CA THR A 100 11.41 -11.23 9.54
C THR A 100 11.65 -12.01 10.84
N PHE A 101 11.42 -13.31 10.82
CA PHE A 101 11.68 -14.20 11.96
C PHE A 101 13.12 -14.09 12.44
N TYR A 102 14.11 -14.21 11.55
CA TYR A 102 15.52 -14.12 11.96
C TYR A 102 15.90 -12.74 12.49
N ARG A 103 15.34 -11.66 11.93
CA ARG A 103 15.52 -10.30 12.50
C ARG A 103 14.94 -10.20 13.91
N TYR A 104 13.80 -10.85 14.17
CA TYR A 104 13.19 -10.88 15.49
C TYR A 104 14.00 -11.66 16.50
N ILE A 105 14.56 -12.80 16.10
CA ILE A 105 15.48 -13.58 16.94
C ILE A 105 16.72 -12.75 17.30
N GLN A 106 17.36 -12.12 16.31
CA GLN A 106 18.51 -11.24 16.55
C GLN A 106 18.18 -10.10 17.53
N HIS A 107 17.00 -9.48 17.39
CA HIS A 107 16.56 -8.45 18.30
C HIS A 107 16.36 -8.97 19.74
N LEU A 108 15.70 -10.12 19.90
CA LEU A 108 15.48 -10.74 21.21
C LEU A 108 16.80 -11.18 21.88
N GLN A 109 17.80 -11.59 21.08
CA GLN A 109 19.15 -11.84 21.57
C GLN A 109 19.84 -10.56 22.02
N SER A 110 19.82 -9.51 21.19
CA SER A 110 20.48 -8.23 21.50
C SER A 110 19.91 -7.56 22.76
N THR A 111 18.64 -7.82 23.07
CA THR A 111 17.95 -7.31 24.26
C THR A 111 18.09 -8.24 25.47
N GLY A 112 18.82 -9.35 25.35
CA GLY A 112 19.03 -10.31 26.43
C GLY A 112 17.79 -11.14 26.80
N ARG A 113 16.69 -11.05 26.05
CA ARG A 113 15.43 -11.75 26.34
C ARG A 113 15.45 -13.21 25.89
N LEU A 114 16.34 -13.55 24.95
CA LEU A 114 16.50 -14.89 24.41
C LEU A 114 17.99 -15.25 24.38
N ASN A 115 18.34 -16.37 24.98
CA ASN A 115 19.69 -16.93 24.89
C ASN A 115 19.71 -17.99 23.78
N LEU A 116 20.65 -17.86 22.84
CA LEU A 116 20.91 -18.91 21.85
C LEU A 116 22.22 -19.60 22.19
N MET A 117 22.16 -20.88 22.53
CA MET A 117 23.32 -21.72 22.81
C MET A 117 23.56 -22.67 21.64
N ARG A 118 24.83 -22.87 21.26
CA ARG A 118 25.19 -23.91 20.30
C ARG A 118 25.38 -25.22 21.06
N ALA A 119 24.57 -26.22 20.77
CA ALA A 119 24.71 -27.57 21.31
C ALA A 119 24.69 -28.57 20.16
N GLN A 120 25.72 -29.42 20.07
CA GLN A 120 25.76 -30.59 19.17
C GLN A 120 25.23 -30.28 17.74
N ASN A 121 25.84 -29.31 17.07
CA ASN A 121 25.48 -28.82 15.73
C ASN A 121 24.11 -28.12 15.56
N ARG A 122 23.43 -27.76 16.65
CA ARG A 122 22.13 -27.07 16.62
C ARG A 122 22.14 -25.80 17.45
N VAL A 123 21.24 -24.86 17.12
CA VAL A 123 21.09 -23.60 17.85
C VAL A 123 19.86 -23.73 18.74
N VAL A 124 20.08 -23.84 20.04
CA VAL A 124 19.03 -24.00 21.04
C VAL A 124 18.68 -22.64 21.61
N ALA A 125 17.40 -22.31 21.64
CA ALA A 125 16.88 -21.10 22.23
C ALA A 125 16.24 -21.39 23.59
N ALA A 126 16.61 -20.59 24.59
CA ALA A 126 16.00 -20.59 25.91
C ALA A 126 15.72 -19.16 26.32
N LYS A 127 14.55 -18.92 26.94
CA LYS A 127 14.30 -17.65 27.61
C LYS A 127 15.28 -17.50 28.78
N ARG A 128 15.87 -16.32 28.93
CA ARG A 128 16.66 -16.00 30.13
C ARG A 128 15.77 -15.81 31.34
#